data_AF-A0A8I1WLI7-F1
#
_entry.id   AF-A0A8I1WLI7-F1
#
_cell.length_a   1.000
_cell.length_b   1.000
_cell.length_c   1.000
_cell.angle_alpha   90.00
_cell.angle_beta   90.00
_cell.angle_gamma   90.00
#
_symmetry.space_group_name_H-M   'P 1'
#
loop_
_entity.id
_entity.type
_entity.pdbx_description
1 polymer ?
#
loop_
_entity_poly.entity_id
_entity_poly.type
_entity_poly.pdbx_seq_one_letter_code
_entity_poly.pdbx_strand_id
1 'polypeptide(L)' 'MKSNTQNAKIEAVTENILVVGIDVGSEFHYARAFDWRGIEYSKKPFKFSNTEPGFTEFKAWLSLDYVLRV' A
#
# COMPACT_ATOMS: atom_id res chain seq x y z
N MET A 1 3.79 -3.09 -38.07
CA MET A 1 3.18 -3.35 -36.75
C MET A 1 4.03 -2.64 -35.70
N LYS A 2 3.50 -1.57 -35.07
CA LYS A 2 4.19 -0.87 -33.98
C LYS A 2 4.10 -1.76 -32.74
N SER A 3 5.24 -2.24 -32.25
CA SER A 3 5.36 -3.00 -31.01
C SER A 3 5.04 -2.08 -29.82
N ASN A 4 3.78 -2.03 -29.41
CA ASN A 4 3.32 -1.29 -28.23
C ASN A 4 3.75 -2.02 -26.95
N THR A 5 5.05 -2.04 -26.65
CA THR A 5 5.59 -2.54 -25.37
C THR A 5 5.21 -1.66 -24.17
N GLN A 6 4.56 -0.51 -24.42
CA GLN A 6 3.94 0.31 -23.37
C GLN A 6 2.72 -0.35 -22.74
N ASN A 7 1.90 -1.08 -23.52
CA ASN A 7 0.68 -1.70 -22.98
C ASN A 7 0.99 -2.83 -21.99
N ALA A 8 2.10 -3.56 -22.18
CA ALA A 8 2.55 -4.61 -21.26
C ALA A 8 3.00 -4.05 -19.89
N LYS A 9 3.50 -2.80 -19.84
CA LYS A 9 3.85 -2.13 -18.57
C LYS A 9 2.62 -1.57 -17.84
N ILE A 10 1.56 -1.26 -18.58
CA ILE A 10 0.28 -0.77 -18.04
C ILE A 10 -0.56 -1.94 -17.51
N GLU A 11 -0.56 -3.10 -18.18
CA GLU A 11 -1.21 -4.31 -17.67
C GLU A 11 -0.49 -4.96 -16.48
N ALA A 12 0.79 -4.66 -16.25
CA ALA A 12 1.52 -5.10 -15.05
C ALA A 12 1.05 -4.37 -13.78
N VAL A 13 0.29 -3.28 -13.93
CA VAL A 13 -0.35 -2.54 -12.85
C VAL A 13 -1.79 -3.09 -12.70
N THR A 14 -1.88 -4.38 -12.40
CA THR A 14 -3.15 -5.10 -12.20
C THR A 14 -3.92 -4.57 -10.99
N GLU A 15 -5.25 -4.76 -11.00
CA GLU A 15 -6.20 -4.40 -9.92
C GLU A 15 -5.81 -4.94 -8.52
N ASN A 16 -4.90 -5.91 -8.46
CA ASN A 16 -4.47 -6.59 -7.25
C ASN A 16 -3.21 -5.99 -6.59
N ILE A 17 -2.68 -4.88 -7.11
CA ILE A 17 -1.49 -4.23 -6.54
C ILE A 17 -1.91 -3.13 -5.56
N LEU A 18 -1.51 -3.32 -4.31
CA LEU A 18 -1.61 -2.32 -3.25
C LEU A 18 -0.28 -1.58 -3.15
N VAL A 19 -0.30 -0.26 -3.36
CA VAL A 19 0.87 0.59 -3.15
C VAL A 19 0.81 1.15 -1.73
N VAL A 20 1.85 0.92 -0.93
CA VAL A 20 1.91 1.41 0.45
C VAL A 20 3.06 2.40 0.59
N GLY A 21 2.74 3.66 0.89
CA GLY A 21 3.72 4.69 1.24
C GLY A 21 3.90 4.75 2.75
N ILE A 22 5.14 4.70 3.23
CA ILE A 22 5.45 4.78 4.66
C ILE A 22 6.40 5.96 4.89
N ASP A 23 5.98 6.88 5.75
CA ASP A 23 6.84 7.92 6.31
C ASP A 23 7.46 7.42 7.62
N VAL A 24 8.79 7.42 7.69
CA VAL A 24 9.56 6.75 8.74
C VAL A 24 10.13 7.80 9.70
N GLY A 25 9.46 8.02 10.83
CA GLY A 25 9.99 8.80 11.94
C GLY A 25 10.78 7.97 12.97
N SER A 26 11.52 8.63 13.85
CA SER A 26 12.35 7.97 14.87
C SER A 26 11.52 7.22 15.93
N GLU A 27 10.37 7.78 16.33
CA GLU A 27 9.47 7.20 17.33
C GLU A 27 8.23 6.56 16.72
N PHE A 28 7.69 7.17 15.66
CA PHE A 28 6.46 6.74 15.01
C PHE A 28 6.61 6.78 13.49
N HIS A 29 5.93 5.84 12.84
CA HIS A 29 5.82 5.73 11.40
C HIS A 29 4.36 5.94 10.98
N TYR A 30 4.18 6.44 9.76
CA TYR A 30 2.86 6.69 9.19
C TYR A 30 2.76 5.99 7.84
N ALA A 31 1.86 5.00 7.74
CA ALA A 31 1.58 4.30 6.50
C ALA A 31 0.29 4.81 5.83
N ARG A 32 0.28 4.80 4.50
CA ARG A 32 -0.91 5.03 3.67
C ARG A 32 -0.95 4.02 2.54
N ALA A 33 -2.14 3.49 2.29
CA ALA A 33 -2.39 2.56 1.19
C ALA A 33 -3.11 3.27 0.04
N PHE A 34 -2.63 3.04 -1.16
CA PHE A 34 -3.16 3.54 -2.43
C PHE A 34 -3.43 2.37 -3.36
N ASP A 35 -4.49 2.49 -4.15
CA ASP A 35 -4.70 1.58 -5.27
C ASP A 35 -3.75 1.89 -6.43
N TRP A 36 -3.76 1.00 -7.41
CA TRP A 36 -3.00 1.09 -8.64
C TRP A 36 -3.37 2.32 -9.51
N ARG A 37 -4.49 2.98 -9.24
CA ARG A 37 -5.00 4.21 -9.89
C ARG A 37 -4.71 5.47 -9.07
N GLY A 38 -4.07 5.35 -7.90
CA GLY A 38 -3.80 6.44 -6.96
C GLY A 38 -4.98 6.84 -6.07
N ILE A 39 -6.02 6.03 -5.98
CA ILE A 39 -7.14 6.22 -5.03
C ILE A 39 -6.67 5.81 -3.64
N GLU A 40 -6.71 6.77 -2.71
CA GLU A 40 -6.34 6.55 -1.32
C GLU A 40 -7.41 5.71 -0.61
N TYR A 41 -7.01 4.57 -0.06
CA TYR A 41 -7.94 3.66 0.63
C TYR A 41 -8.27 4.10 2.05
N SER A 42 -7.40 4.93 2.66
CA SER A 42 -7.54 5.44 4.02
C SER A 42 -7.55 6.95 4.02
N LYS A 43 -8.64 7.58 4.46
CA LYS A 43 -8.68 9.06 4.65
C LYS A 43 -7.69 9.56 5.71
N LYS A 44 -7.15 8.66 6.56
CA LYS A 44 -6.19 8.97 7.61
C LYS A 44 -5.01 8.02 7.53
N PRO A 45 -3.76 8.51 7.72
CA PRO A 45 -2.59 7.64 7.78
C PRO A 45 -2.66 6.71 8.99
N PHE A 46 -2.23 5.47 8.80
CA PHE A 46 -2.06 4.48 9.85
C PHE A 46 -0.77 4.77 10.62
N LYS A 47 -0.90 5.16 11.89
CA LYS A 47 0.23 5.46 12.77
C LYS A 47 0.64 4.20 13.53
N PHE A 48 1.91 3.85 13.51
CA PHE A 48 2.47 2.76 14.32
C PHE A 48 3.80 3.18 14.96
N SER A 49 4.18 2.58 16.09
CA SER A 49 5.45 2.86 16.75
C SER A 49 6.62 2.15 16.07
N ASN A 50 7.82 2.72 16.22
CA ASN A 50 9.08 2.11 15.83
C ASN A 50 9.51 1.01 16.83
N THR A 51 8.63 0.05 17.08
CA THR A 51 8.84 -1.08 17.99
C THR A 51 8.28 -2.35 17.35
N GLU A 52 8.78 -3.52 17.75
CA GLU A 52 8.30 -4.81 17.23
C GLU A 52 6.77 -4.99 17.32
N PRO A 53 6.09 -4.59 18.42
CA PRO A 53 4.63 -4.57 18.46
C PRO A 53 4.00 -3.68 17.38
N GLY A 54 4.54 -2.49 17.16
CA GLY A 54 4.05 -1.56 16.13
C GLY A 54 4.17 -2.12 14.71
N PHE A 55 5.26 -2.83 14.40
CA PHE A 55 5.41 -3.54 13.12
C PHE A 55 4.47 -4.75 12.98
N THR A 56 4.09 -5.38 14.10
CA THR A 56 3.10 -6.46 14.11
C THR A 56 1.70 -5.92 13.85
N GLU A 57 1.34 -4.79 14.45
CA GLU A 57 0.10 -4.05 14.16
C GLU A 57 0.04 -3.59 12.69
N PHE A 58 1.15 -3.07 12.16
CA PHE A 58 1.25 -2.71 10.75
C PHE A 58 1.03 -3.90 9.80
N LYS A 59 1.62 -5.07 10.09
CA LYS A 59 1.38 -6.30 9.32
C LYS A 59 -0.08 -6.76 9.38
N ALA A 60 -0.72 -6.67 10.55
CA ALA A 60 -2.13 -6.98 10.70
C ALA A 60 -3.02 -5.99 9.92
N TRP A 61 -2.68 -4.71 9.93
CA TRP A 61 -3.37 -3.68 9.15
C TRP A 61 -3.31 -3.96 7.64
N LEU A 62 -2.12 -4.28 7.11
CA LEU A 62 -1.98 -4.69 5.70
C LEU A 62 -2.83 -5.92 5.35
N SER A 63 -2.88 -6.91 6.24
CA SER A 63 -3.66 -8.12 6.02
C SER A 63 -5.17 -7.88 6.09
N LEU A 64 -5.66 -7.04 7.01
CA LEU A 64 -7.09 -6.77 7.17
C LEU A 64 -7.67 -5.93 6.04
N ASP A 65 -6.95 -4.88 5.62
CA ASP A 65 -7.41 -4.04 4.49
C ASP A 65 -7.30 -4.77 3.14
N TYR A 66 -6.40 -5.75 3.00
CA TYR A 66 -6.29 -6.59 1.79
C TYR A 66 -7.33 -7.72 1.75
N VAL A 67 -7.62 -8.38 2.88
CA VAL A 67 -8.53 -9.54 2.92
C VAL A 67 -10.01 -9.16 2.92
N LEU A 68 -10.38 -7.97 3.41
CA LEU A 68 -11.78 -7.53 3.45
C LEU A 68 -12.30 -6.90 2.15
N ARG A 69 -11.48 -6.85 1.10
CA ARG A 69 -11.85 -6.22 -0.20
C ARG A 69 -11.68 -7.12 -1.43
N VAL A 70 -11.42 -8.41 -1.22
CA VAL A 70 -11.61 -9.49 -2.22
C VAL A 70 -12.94 -10.19 -2.01
#